data_AF-A0AAE9F674-F1
#
_entry.id   AF-A0AAE9F674-F1
#
_cell.length_a   1.000
_cell.length_b   1.000
_cell.length_c   1.000
_cell.angle_alpha   90.00
_cell.angle_beta   90.00
_cell.angle_gamma   90.00
#
_symmetry.space_group_name_H-M   'P 1'
#
loop_
_entity.id
_entity.type
_entity.pdbx_description
1 polymer ?
#
loop_
_entity_poly.entity_id
_entity_poly.type
_entity_poly.pdbx_seq_one_letter_code
_entity_poly.pdbx_strand_id
1 'polypeptide(L)'
;MFVSNLDDSVNSVEITNNRNLTSLGFDFKECTYCYSSVQITNNPKLDLKKDCDGIIAIYNSRRKISGNLADCGCEIIGDFNSFIATMPSNCWMLFGTVTIDENSDLGVLEKNFANVTRINGGLSVQKTLFSDLSFLRSIESIDSDPYHSTVFYSIVIKNNPNLISLGMNAKRDGLYLTIRDNPKLCVTPQELSNFYAGVVLDSNLDITVCFNNETSPKWCQLGNTTNLANLPEECEVLVGDLVFDEKFDFDNSYKLFYVEYIFGSFTITNSSLRTLNMLPNLIKVRSIRDNKIPIHIFNNSGLYEIFVMFNFQGVETGESCVIENNPSLAMDIYTCSILKGRKEAKTGNNFQNCGDDTTTLVRKYDSTPLNIDVYKGVPKFLEVSHAIDDPGTVTLNNPWDRNFTSIEDSDEDEYDEPEGSTSYPPNFIYLNIAVVLLIFLIFE
;
A
#
# COMPACT_ATOMS: atom_id res chain seq x y z
N MET A 1 15.89 -27.43 0.80
CA MET A 1 15.92 -28.62 -0.08
C MET A 1 16.68 -28.19 -1.33
N PHE A 2 17.94 -28.58 -1.48
CA PHE A 2 18.77 -28.19 -2.62
C PHE A 2 18.45 -29.13 -3.79
N VAL A 3 17.72 -28.63 -4.78
CA VAL A 3 17.58 -29.32 -6.07
C VAL A 3 18.86 -29.03 -6.84
N SER A 4 19.72 -30.04 -6.99
CA SER A 4 20.85 -29.95 -7.91
C SER A 4 20.31 -29.77 -9.33
N ASN A 5 20.82 -28.80 -10.08
CA ASN A 5 20.55 -28.70 -11.51
C ASN A 5 20.92 -30.03 -12.17
N LEU A 6 19.98 -30.63 -12.90
CA LEU A 6 20.17 -31.90 -13.61
C LEU A 6 21.15 -31.77 -14.79
N ASP A 7 21.42 -30.54 -15.24
CA ASP A 7 22.27 -30.14 -16.36
C ASP A 7 22.64 -28.64 -16.24
N ASP A 8 23.62 -28.17 -17.00
CA ASP A 8 23.98 -26.76 -17.24
C ASP A 8 22.91 -26.00 -18.07
N SER A 9 21.71 -26.57 -18.22
CA SER A 9 20.64 -26.02 -19.04
C SER A 9 20.18 -24.66 -18.48
N VAL A 10 20.33 -23.62 -19.30
CA VAL A 10 19.92 -22.25 -18.95
C VAL A 10 18.40 -22.13 -18.83
N ASN A 11 17.65 -22.92 -19.62
CA ASN A 11 16.20 -22.92 -19.66
C ASN A 11 15.62 -24.14 -18.93
N SER A 12 14.60 -23.94 -18.08
CA SER A 12 13.80 -25.05 -17.53
C SER A 12 12.88 -25.67 -18.59
N VAL A 13 12.46 -24.88 -19.58
CA VAL A 13 11.65 -25.34 -20.70
C VAL A 13 12.20 -24.70 -21.97
N GLU A 14 12.55 -25.53 -22.96
CA GLU A 14 13.00 -25.08 -24.27
C GLU A 14 12.28 -25.85 -25.40
N ILE A 15 11.48 -25.12 -26.18
CA ILE A 15 10.69 -25.67 -27.28
C ILE A 15 10.90 -24.78 -28.51
N THR A 16 11.75 -25.23 -29.43
CA THR A 16 12.12 -24.42 -30.58
C THR A 16 11.96 -25.15 -31.91
N ASN A 17 11.59 -24.40 -32.95
CA ASN A 17 11.57 -24.86 -34.35
C ASN A 17 10.65 -26.06 -34.65
N ASN A 18 9.60 -26.28 -33.87
CA ASN A 18 8.64 -27.36 -34.09
C ASN A 18 7.52 -26.93 -35.06
N ARG A 19 7.55 -27.44 -36.28
CA ARG A 19 6.62 -27.06 -37.36
C ARG A 19 5.20 -27.62 -37.21
N ASN A 20 4.98 -28.59 -36.32
CA ASN A 20 3.72 -29.31 -36.18
C ASN A 20 3.08 -29.18 -34.80
N LEU A 21 3.80 -28.65 -33.80
CA LEU A 21 3.28 -28.46 -32.46
C LEU A 21 2.15 -27.42 -32.48
N THR A 22 1.00 -27.80 -31.93
CA THR A 22 -0.22 -26.98 -31.87
C THR A 22 -0.61 -26.58 -30.45
N SER A 23 -0.18 -27.35 -29.45
CA SER A 23 -0.42 -27.11 -28.03
C SER A 23 0.71 -27.67 -27.19
N LEU A 24 0.96 -27.09 -26.01
CA LEU A 24 1.98 -27.55 -25.08
C LEU A 24 1.56 -28.77 -24.25
N GLY A 25 0.29 -28.85 -23.85
CA GLY A 25 -0.26 -29.99 -23.11
C GLY A 25 0.25 -30.13 -21.68
N PHE A 26 0.83 -29.08 -21.10
CA PHE A 26 1.24 -29.03 -19.70
C PHE A 26 0.75 -27.74 -19.05
N ASP A 27 0.38 -27.81 -17.77
CA ASP A 27 0.01 -26.63 -16.99
C ASP A 27 1.25 -26.07 -16.31
N PHE A 28 1.65 -24.87 -16.72
CA PHE A 28 2.78 -24.18 -16.10
C PHE A 28 2.57 -23.89 -14.61
N LYS A 29 1.32 -23.71 -14.16
CA LYS A 29 1.02 -23.43 -12.75
C LYS A 29 1.40 -24.59 -11.83
N GLU A 30 1.38 -25.81 -12.36
CA GLU A 30 1.74 -27.03 -11.63
C GLU A 30 3.24 -27.37 -11.74
N CYS A 31 4.05 -26.54 -12.43
CA CYS A 31 5.46 -26.84 -12.61
C CYS A 31 6.30 -26.47 -11.38
N THR A 32 6.40 -27.39 -10.42
CA THR A 32 7.14 -27.20 -9.17
C THR A 32 8.64 -26.93 -9.39
N TYR A 33 9.24 -27.41 -10.48
CA TYR A 33 10.68 -27.34 -10.74
C TYR A 33 11.08 -26.34 -11.84
N CYS A 34 10.17 -25.44 -12.23
CA CYS A 34 10.41 -24.43 -13.24
C CYS A 34 11.08 -23.17 -12.65
N TYR A 35 12.35 -23.29 -12.24
CA TYR A 35 13.07 -22.21 -11.55
C TYR A 35 13.94 -21.32 -12.45
N SER A 36 14.29 -21.75 -13.66
CA SER A 36 15.16 -21.01 -14.60
C SER A 36 14.32 -20.24 -15.64
N SER A 37 14.84 -19.98 -16.84
CA SER A 37 14.10 -19.32 -17.92
C SER A 37 13.27 -20.28 -18.78
N VAL A 38 12.34 -19.74 -19.56
CA VAL A 38 11.60 -20.46 -20.60
C VAL A 38 11.89 -19.89 -21.99
N GLN A 39 12.08 -20.76 -22.97
CA GLN A 39 12.26 -20.39 -24.37
C GLN A 39 11.30 -21.16 -25.27
N ILE A 40 10.35 -20.47 -25.90
CA ILE A 40 9.38 -21.07 -26.83
C ILE A 40 9.37 -20.27 -28.12
N THR A 41 10.17 -20.69 -29.10
CA THR A 41 10.43 -19.89 -30.30
C THR A 41 10.27 -20.66 -31.60
N ASN A 42 9.72 -20.02 -32.63
CA ASN A 42 9.61 -20.55 -34.00
C ASN A 42 8.76 -21.83 -34.11
N ASN A 43 7.62 -21.91 -33.41
CA ASN A 43 6.66 -23.01 -33.54
C ASN A 43 5.38 -22.51 -34.25
N PRO A 44 5.35 -22.43 -35.60
CA PRO A 44 4.38 -21.63 -36.35
C PRO A 44 2.91 -22.08 -36.25
N LYS A 45 2.63 -23.25 -35.66
CA LYS A 45 1.27 -23.76 -35.42
C LYS A 45 0.84 -23.71 -33.95
N LEU A 46 1.74 -23.33 -33.05
CA LEU A 46 1.52 -23.34 -31.61
C LEU A 46 0.78 -22.08 -31.18
N ASP A 47 -0.38 -22.24 -30.56
CA ASP A 47 -1.16 -21.14 -29.96
C ASP A 47 -0.97 -21.15 -28.44
N LEU A 48 -0.25 -20.15 -27.91
CA LEU A 48 0.05 -20.04 -26.48
C LEU A 48 -0.98 -19.23 -25.69
N LYS A 49 -2.04 -18.69 -26.32
CA LYS A 49 -2.94 -17.73 -25.65
C LYS A 49 -3.48 -18.22 -24.31
N LYS A 50 -3.76 -19.51 -24.19
CA LYS A 50 -4.28 -20.13 -22.96
C LYS A 50 -3.21 -20.46 -21.93
N ASP A 51 -1.96 -20.54 -22.34
CA ASP A 51 -0.83 -20.90 -21.48
C ASP A 51 -0.17 -19.66 -20.86
N CYS A 52 -0.45 -18.47 -21.38
CA CYS A 52 0.26 -17.24 -21.02
C CYS A 52 0.21 -16.88 -19.54
N ASP A 53 -0.94 -16.98 -18.88
CA ASP A 53 -1.03 -16.63 -17.45
C ASP A 53 -0.19 -17.58 -16.58
N GLY A 54 -0.15 -18.87 -16.91
CA GLY A 54 0.71 -19.83 -16.22
C GLY A 54 2.19 -19.57 -16.47
N ILE A 55 2.55 -19.27 -17.72
CA ILE A 55 3.92 -18.89 -18.09
C ILE A 55 4.36 -17.64 -17.32
N ILE A 56 3.52 -16.60 -17.29
CA ILE A 56 3.83 -15.31 -16.64
C ILE A 56 3.97 -15.49 -15.13
N ALA A 57 3.08 -16.27 -14.51
CA ALA A 57 3.12 -16.51 -13.07
C ALA A 57 4.44 -17.13 -12.61
N ILE A 58 5.04 -18.01 -13.41
CA ILE A 58 6.28 -18.71 -13.05
C ILE A 58 7.53 -17.98 -13.53
N TYR A 59 7.52 -17.52 -14.79
CA TYR A 59 8.72 -17.01 -15.44
C TYR A 59 8.80 -15.50 -15.44
N ASN A 60 7.66 -14.79 -15.47
CA ASN A 60 7.59 -13.32 -15.55
C ASN A 60 8.56 -12.76 -16.61
N SER A 61 9.65 -12.10 -16.20
CA SER A 61 10.67 -11.52 -17.08
C SER A 61 11.67 -12.53 -17.66
N ARG A 62 11.71 -13.76 -17.15
CA ARG A 62 12.67 -14.83 -17.50
C ARG A 62 12.18 -15.69 -18.66
N ARG A 63 11.69 -15.06 -19.72
CA ARG A 63 11.07 -15.77 -20.84
C ARG A 63 11.50 -15.20 -22.18
N LYS A 64 11.52 -16.05 -23.20
CA LYS A 64 11.70 -15.67 -24.61
C LYS A 64 10.68 -16.42 -25.46
N ILE A 65 9.66 -15.71 -25.92
CA ILE A 65 8.53 -16.30 -26.66
C ILE A 65 8.29 -15.50 -27.92
N SER A 66 8.49 -16.13 -29.08
CA SER A 66 8.30 -15.45 -30.37
C SER A 66 8.15 -16.41 -31.55
N GLY A 67 7.46 -15.98 -32.60
CA GLY A 67 7.37 -16.74 -33.85
C GLY A 67 6.49 -17.98 -33.76
N ASN A 68 5.53 -17.98 -32.83
CA ASN A 68 4.48 -18.99 -32.74
C ASN A 68 3.19 -18.50 -33.46
N LEU A 69 2.15 -19.33 -33.55
CA LEU A 69 0.86 -18.91 -34.13
C LEU A 69 0.23 -17.79 -33.29
N ALA A 70 0.35 -17.89 -31.98
CA ALA A 70 0.05 -16.81 -31.05
C ALA A 70 1.02 -16.84 -29.87
N ASP A 71 1.66 -15.71 -29.64
CA ASP A 71 2.61 -15.50 -28.56
C ASP A 71 1.91 -14.93 -27.31
N CYS A 72 2.63 -14.99 -26.19
CA CYS A 72 2.24 -14.34 -24.95
C CYS A 72 2.64 -12.87 -24.98
N GLY A 73 1.90 -12.08 -25.74
CA GLY A 73 2.14 -10.66 -25.92
C GLY A 73 3.36 -10.33 -26.77
N CYS A 74 3.77 -9.07 -26.73
CA CYS A 74 4.91 -8.55 -27.47
C CYS A 74 5.95 -8.00 -26.51
N GLU A 75 7.18 -8.45 -26.70
CA GLU A 75 8.33 -7.96 -25.96
C GLU A 75 8.81 -6.63 -26.55
N ILE A 76 8.93 -5.60 -25.70
CA ILE A 76 9.46 -4.30 -26.08
C ILE A 76 10.98 -4.44 -26.20
N ILE A 77 11.47 -4.46 -27.44
CA ILE A 77 12.90 -4.59 -27.73
C ILE A 77 13.43 -3.25 -28.24
N GLY A 78 14.43 -2.72 -27.52
CA GLY A 78 15.07 -1.45 -27.88
C GLY A 78 14.22 -0.24 -27.50
N ASP A 79 14.25 0.79 -28.35
CA ASP A 79 13.51 2.03 -28.15
C ASP A 79 11.98 1.81 -28.32
N PHE A 80 11.19 2.31 -27.37
CA PHE A 80 9.75 2.10 -27.36
C PHE A 80 9.06 2.78 -28.55
N ASN A 81 9.45 4.01 -28.92
CA ASN A 81 8.82 4.74 -30.02
C ASN A 81 9.06 4.03 -31.37
N SER A 82 10.23 3.43 -31.54
CA SER A 82 10.56 2.57 -32.69
C SER A 82 9.77 1.25 -32.67
N PHE A 83 9.65 0.63 -31.50
CA PHE A 83 8.89 -0.60 -31.31
C PHE A 83 7.40 -0.41 -31.62
N ILE A 84 6.75 0.59 -31.02
CA ILE A 84 5.29 0.78 -31.12
C ILE A 84 4.87 1.07 -32.57
N ALA A 85 5.73 1.74 -33.36
CA ALA A 85 5.48 2.00 -34.78
C ALA A 85 5.43 0.72 -35.64
N THR A 86 6.08 -0.36 -35.19
CA THR A 86 6.15 -1.65 -35.90
C THR A 86 5.43 -2.78 -35.17
N MET A 87 4.71 -2.45 -34.09
CA MET A 87 4.04 -3.43 -33.24
C MET A 87 3.00 -4.22 -34.04
N PRO A 88 2.96 -5.56 -33.88
CA PRO A 88 1.92 -6.38 -34.49
C PRO A 88 0.50 -5.96 -34.04
N SER A 89 -0.43 -5.86 -35.00
CA SER A 89 -1.82 -5.43 -34.70
C SER A 89 -2.62 -6.36 -33.78
N ASN A 90 -2.18 -7.61 -33.63
CA ASN A 90 -2.75 -8.62 -32.73
C ASN A 90 -2.11 -8.62 -31.33
N CYS A 91 -1.21 -7.66 -31.05
CA CYS A 91 -0.61 -7.51 -29.74
C CYS A 91 -1.67 -7.09 -28.71
N TRP A 92 -1.86 -7.92 -27.69
CA TRP A 92 -2.84 -7.68 -26.64
C TRP A 92 -2.20 -7.46 -25.26
N MET A 93 -0.93 -7.83 -25.12
CA MET A 93 -0.13 -7.64 -23.91
C MET A 93 1.27 -7.16 -24.28
N LEU A 94 1.81 -6.22 -23.51
CA LEU A 94 3.18 -5.73 -23.63
C LEU A 94 4.06 -6.26 -22.51
N PHE A 95 5.33 -6.52 -22.82
CA PHE A 95 6.33 -6.91 -21.84
C PHE A 95 7.52 -5.97 -21.84
N GLY A 96 7.92 -5.55 -20.65
CA GLY A 96 8.95 -4.53 -20.44
C GLY A 96 8.35 -3.17 -20.09
N THR A 97 9.16 -2.12 -20.22
CA THR A 97 8.74 -0.76 -19.86
C THR A 97 8.18 -0.02 -21.06
N VAL A 98 6.90 0.37 -20.98
CA VAL A 98 6.29 1.33 -21.89
C VAL A 98 6.81 2.72 -21.58
N THR A 99 7.48 3.37 -22.53
CA THR A 99 8.06 4.72 -22.35
C THR A 99 7.40 5.71 -23.28
N ILE A 100 6.63 6.64 -22.73
CA ILE A 100 5.95 7.72 -23.45
C ILE A 100 6.63 9.03 -23.07
N ASP A 101 7.14 9.74 -24.06
CA ASP A 101 7.96 10.93 -23.88
C ASP A 101 7.67 12.03 -24.92
N GLU A 102 8.49 13.08 -24.97
CA GLU A 102 8.37 14.16 -25.94
C GLU A 102 8.47 13.71 -27.41
N ASN A 103 8.98 12.51 -27.68
CA ASN A 103 9.16 11.96 -29.03
C ASN A 103 8.02 11.02 -29.43
N SER A 104 7.10 10.70 -28.52
CA SER A 104 5.99 9.81 -28.80
C SER A 104 4.94 10.46 -29.69
N ASP A 105 4.49 9.73 -30.72
CA ASP A 105 3.43 10.16 -31.64
C ASP A 105 2.06 9.70 -31.14
N LEU A 106 1.17 10.65 -30.86
CA LEU A 106 -0.17 10.38 -30.33
C LEU A 106 -1.01 9.49 -31.26
N GLY A 107 -0.95 9.70 -32.57
CA GLY A 107 -1.74 8.92 -33.54
C GLY A 107 -1.25 7.47 -33.63
N VAL A 108 0.05 7.25 -33.48
CA VAL A 108 0.65 5.90 -33.37
C VAL A 108 0.22 5.24 -32.07
N LEU A 109 0.23 5.96 -30.95
CA LEU A 109 -0.21 5.44 -29.64
C LEU A 109 -1.69 5.03 -29.67
N GLU A 110 -2.58 5.93 -30.10
CA GLU A 110 -4.03 5.68 -30.18
C GLU A 110 -4.37 4.45 -31.04
N LYS A 111 -3.71 4.32 -32.19
CA LYS A 111 -3.91 3.19 -33.10
C LYS A 111 -3.47 1.87 -32.47
N ASN A 112 -2.30 1.86 -31.84
CA ASN A 112 -1.64 0.62 -31.43
C ASN A 112 -2.06 0.15 -30.04
N PHE A 113 -2.39 1.06 -29.12
CA PHE A 113 -2.88 0.68 -27.78
C PHE A 113 -4.34 0.21 -27.75
N ALA A 114 -5.10 0.39 -28.83
CA ALA A 114 -6.52 0.06 -28.88
C ALA A 114 -6.84 -1.39 -28.41
N ASN A 115 -5.97 -2.35 -28.73
CA ASN A 115 -6.13 -3.77 -28.38
C ASN A 115 -5.29 -4.23 -27.19
N VAL A 116 -4.43 -3.36 -26.64
CA VAL A 116 -3.55 -3.72 -25.52
C VAL A 116 -4.34 -3.61 -24.22
N THR A 117 -4.51 -4.74 -23.54
CA THR A 117 -5.25 -4.80 -22.27
C THR A 117 -4.34 -4.98 -21.07
N ARG A 118 -3.07 -5.39 -21.26
CA ARG A 118 -2.15 -5.65 -20.16
C ARG A 118 -0.73 -5.19 -20.45
N ILE A 119 -0.07 -4.64 -19.44
CA ILE A 119 1.37 -4.41 -19.43
C ILE A 119 1.96 -5.28 -18.32
N ASN A 120 2.77 -6.25 -18.69
CA ASN A 120 3.59 -6.98 -17.72
C ASN A 120 4.99 -6.33 -17.69
N GLY A 121 5.16 -5.38 -16.77
CA GLY A 121 6.33 -4.51 -16.71
C GLY A 121 6.00 -3.10 -16.17
N GLY A 122 6.68 -2.09 -16.71
CA GLY A 122 6.59 -0.71 -16.23
C GLY A 122 5.89 0.24 -17.18
N LEU A 123 5.47 1.39 -16.65
CA LEU A 123 4.94 2.51 -17.43
C LEU A 123 5.68 3.79 -17.05
N SER A 124 6.27 4.46 -18.02
CA SER A 124 6.95 5.74 -17.84
C SER A 124 6.34 6.77 -18.78
N VAL A 125 5.61 7.75 -18.25
CA VAL A 125 5.05 8.88 -18.99
C VAL A 125 5.72 10.16 -18.50
N GLN A 126 6.67 10.69 -19.28
CA GLN A 126 7.50 11.78 -18.82
C GLN A 126 7.69 12.87 -19.88
N LYS A 127 7.65 14.14 -19.47
CA LYS A 127 7.98 15.29 -20.33
C LYS A 127 7.13 15.41 -21.62
N THR A 128 5.96 14.79 -21.64
CA THR A 128 5.04 14.87 -22.78
C THR A 128 4.30 16.21 -22.78
N LEU A 129 3.77 16.60 -23.94
CA LEU A 129 2.85 17.73 -24.07
C LEU A 129 1.38 17.31 -24.09
N PHE A 130 1.09 16.02 -23.88
CA PHE A 130 -0.27 15.48 -23.92
C PHE A 130 -1.14 16.05 -22.80
N SER A 131 -2.42 16.27 -23.12
CA SER A 131 -3.44 16.69 -22.16
C SER A 131 -4.01 15.50 -21.38
N ASP A 132 -4.06 14.33 -21.98
CA ASP A 132 -4.66 13.13 -21.41
C ASP A 132 -3.95 11.89 -21.92
N LEU A 133 -4.11 10.78 -21.20
CA LEU A 133 -3.56 9.47 -21.59
C LEU A 133 -4.69 8.48 -21.95
N SER A 134 -5.80 8.98 -22.49
CA SER A 134 -6.99 8.15 -22.78
C SER A 134 -6.74 7.08 -23.86
N PHE A 135 -5.65 7.17 -24.62
CA PHE A 135 -5.17 6.09 -25.48
C PHE A 135 -4.78 4.82 -24.68
N LEU A 136 -4.54 4.94 -23.37
CA LEU A 136 -4.30 3.83 -22.44
C LEU A 136 -5.60 3.26 -21.83
N ARG A 137 -6.78 3.74 -22.21
CA ARG A 137 -8.07 3.32 -21.60
C ARG A 137 -8.37 1.82 -21.70
N SER A 138 -7.82 1.14 -22.71
CA SER A 138 -8.02 -0.30 -22.90
C SER A 138 -7.21 -1.13 -21.91
N ILE A 139 -6.22 -0.54 -21.23
CA ILE A 139 -5.36 -1.23 -20.29
C ILE A 139 -6.13 -1.50 -19.00
N GLU A 140 -6.27 -2.78 -18.69
CA GLU A 140 -6.94 -3.32 -17.52
C GLU A 140 -5.96 -3.54 -16.36
N SER A 141 -4.72 -3.93 -16.65
CA SER A 141 -3.68 -4.12 -15.63
C SER A 141 -2.29 -3.70 -16.10
N ILE A 142 -1.53 -3.17 -15.15
CA ILE A 142 -0.08 -3.00 -15.22
C ILE A 142 0.48 -3.75 -14.02
N ASP A 143 1.19 -4.83 -14.29
CA ASP A 143 1.62 -5.77 -13.26
C ASP A 143 3.05 -6.23 -13.47
N SER A 144 3.71 -6.54 -12.36
CA SER A 144 4.90 -7.36 -12.37
C SER A 144 5.00 -8.07 -11.04
N ASP A 145 5.16 -9.39 -11.04
CA ASP A 145 5.46 -10.14 -9.83
C ASP A 145 6.90 -9.85 -9.37
N PRO A 146 7.11 -9.13 -8.26
CA PRO A 146 8.44 -8.78 -7.78
C PRO A 146 9.23 -9.98 -7.24
N TYR A 147 8.58 -11.11 -6.94
CA TYR A 147 9.24 -12.34 -6.46
C TYR A 147 9.79 -13.19 -7.61
N HIS A 148 9.17 -13.10 -8.78
CA HIS A 148 9.54 -13.89 -9.96
C HIS A 148 10.22 -13.06 -11.06
N SER A 149 10.17 -11.73 -10.97
CA SER A 149 10.88 -10.82 -11.87
C SER A 149 12.35 -10.64 -11.45
N THR A 150 13.23 -10.60 -12.45
CA THR A 150 14.63 -10.17 -12.28
C THR A 150 14.80 -8.65 -12.32
N VAL A 151 13.72 -7.91 -12.59
CA VAL A 151 13.71 -6.46 -12.76
C VAL A 151 12.58 -5.86 -11.93
N PHE A 152 12.90 -4.81 -11.16
CA PHE A 152 11.88 -4.01 -10.49
C PHE A 152 11.30 -3.00 -11.47
N TYR A 153 10.01 -3.14 -11.74
CA TYR A 153 9.27 -2.20 -12.57
C TYR A 153 8.53 -1.16 -11.72
N SER A 154 8.16 -0.05 -12.35
CA SER A 154 7.43 1.03 -11.71
C SER A 154 6.49 1.72 -12.71
N ILE A 155 5.49 2.41 -12.16
CA ILE A 155 4.68 3.39 -12.87
C ILE A 155 5.22 4.78 -12.49
N VAL A 156 5.70 5.52 -13.48
CA VAL A 156 6.27 6.86 -13.32
C VAL A 156 5.55 7.82 -14.26
N ILE A 157 4.81 8.78 -13.70
CA ILE A 157 4.13 9.85 -14.46
C ILE A 157 4.67 11.18 -13.95
N LYS A 158 5.59 11.80 -14.71
CA LYS A 158 6.36 12.94 -14.21
C LYS A 158 6.58 14.06 -15.22
N ASN A 159 6.56 15.31 -14.78
CA ASN A 159 6.93 16.47 -15.60
C ASN A 159 6.07 16.64 -16.86
N ASN A 160 4.76 16.37 -16.79
CA ASN A 160 3.84 16.58 -17.90
C ASN A 160 3.02 17.86 -17.65
N PRO A 161 3.45 19.04 -18.16
CA PRO A 161 2.89 20.34 -17.77
C PRO A 161 1.44 20.57 -18.25
N ASN A 162 1.00 19.82 -19.25
CA ASN A 162 -0.34 19.93 -19.83
C ASN A 162 -1.29 18.81 -19.43
N LEU A 163 -0.79 17.78 -18.74
CA LEU A 163 -1.57 16.61 -18.38
C LEU A 163 -2.64 16.99 -17.37
N ILE A 164 -3.91 16.80 -17.73
CA ILE A 164 -5.08 17.10 -16.91
C ILE A 164 -5.77 15.84 -16.36
N SER A 165 -5.61 14.69 -17.03
CA SER A 165 -6.30 13.45 -16.70
C SER A 165 -5.43 12.24 -17.04
N LEU A 166 -5.44 11.20 -16.19
CA LEU A 166 -4.83 9.92 -16.55
C LEU A 166 -5.69 9.20 -17.58
N GLY A 167 -7.01 9.15 -17.41
CA GLY A 167 -7.92 8.60 -18.43
C GLY A 167 -7.72 7.10 -18.67
N MET A 168 -7.13 6.40 -17.71
CA MET A 168 -6.89 4.95 -17.72
C MET A 168 -7.51 4.30 -16.49
N ASN A 169 -8.01 3.08 -16.62
CA ASN A 169 -8.61 2.31 -15.51
C ASN A 169 -7.74 1.14 -15.08
N ALA A 170 -6.44 1.22 -15.34
CA ALA A 170 -5.52 0.11 -15.14
C ALA A 170 -5.31 -0.17 -13.65
N LYS A 171 -5.45 -1.44 -13.27
CA LYS A 171 -5.06 -1.92 -11.94
C LYS A 171 -3.54 -2.02 -11.86
N ARG A 172 -2.99 -1.60 -10.72
CA ARG A 172 -1.56 -1.73 -10.42
C ARG A 172 -1.32 -2.94 -9.52
N ASP A 173 -0.34 -3.76 -9.86
CA ASP A 173 0.03 -4.91 -9.01
C ASP A 173 1.55 -5.15 -9.02
N GLY A 174 2.17 -5.20 -7.83
CA GLY A 174 3.60 -5.48 -7.67
C GLY A 174 4.54 -4.39 -8.18
N LEU A 175 4.06 -3.13 -8.25
CA LEU A 175 4.81 -2.00 -8.81
C LEU A 175 4.88 -0.81 -7.84
N TYR A 176 6.03 -0.13 -7.85
CA TYR A 176 6.16 1.21 -7.26
C TYR A 176 5.38 2.23 -8.09
N LEU A 177 4.81 3.24 -7.42
CA LEU A 177 4.08 4.33 -8.09
C LEU A 177 4.73 5.68 -7.81
N THR A 178 4.96 6.47 -8.86
CA THR A 178 5.39 7.86 -8.74
C THR A 178 4.55 8.73 -9.68
N ILE A 179 3.83 9.71 -9.13
CA ILE A 179 3.10 10.71 -9.91
C ILE A 179 3.50 12.08 -9.34
N ARG A 180 4.27 12.86 -10.10
CA ARG A 180 4.89 14.11 -9.60
C ARG A 180 4.98 15.16 -10.69
N ASP A 181 5.02 16.44 -10.31
CA ASP A 181 5.34 17.54 -11.24
C ASP A 181 4.39 17.60 -12.46
N ASN A 182 3.10 17.29 -12.24
CA ASN A 182 2.03 17.39 -13.24
C ASN A 182 1.00 18.43 -12.75
N PRO A 183 1.27 19.73 -12.88
CA PRO A 183 0.58 20.79 -12.12
C PRO A 183 -0.92 20.92 -12.41
N LYS A 184 -1.39 20.40 -13.54
CA LYS A 184 -2.81 20.44 -13.94
C LYS A 184 -3.51 19.09 -13.75
N LEU A 185 -2.78 18.04 -13.37
CA LEU A 185 -3.30 16.69 -13.31
C LEU A 185 -4.30 16.61 -12.16
N CYS A 186 -5.49 16.11 -12.49
CA CYS A 186 -6.43 15.64 -11.50
C CYS A 186 -6.64 14.14 -11.64
N VAL A 187 -6.53 13.44 -10.51
CA VAL A 187 -6.73 11.98 -10.43
C VAL A 187 -8.05 11.73 -9.72
N THR A 188 -8.86 10.84 -10.28
CA THR A 188 -10.14 10.48 -9.69
C THR A 188 -9.97 9.43 -8.58
N PRO A 189 -10.89 9.37 -7.61
CA PRO A 189 -10.99 8.27 -6.66
C PRO A 189 -10.95 6.87 -7.29
N GLN A 190 -11.62 6.68 -8.44
CA GLN A 190 -11.65 5.40 -9.13
C GLN A 190 -10.26 4.99 -9.67
N GLU A 191 -9.53 5.92 -10.26
CA GLU A 191 -8.15 5.69 -10.72
C GLU A 191 -7.24 5.33 -9.53
N LEU A 192 -7.36 6.03 -8.40
CA LEU A 192 -6.62 5.70 -7.18
C LEU A 192 -6.99 4.31 -6.66
N SER A 193 -8.28 3.99 -6.53
CA SER A 193 -8.74 2.65 -6.11
C SER A 193 -8.12 1.55 -6.99
N ASN A 194 -8.04 1.75 -8.31
CA ASN A 194 -7.40 0.79 -9.22
C ASN A 194 -5.90 0.65 -8.95
N PHE A 195 -5.19 1.76 -8.70
CA PHE A 195 -3.77 1.73 -8.36
C PHE A 195 -3.45 1.11 -6.99
N TYR A 196 -4.45 0.90 -6.14
CA TYR A 196 -4.29 0.30 -4.81
C TYR A 196 -5.07 -1.02 -4.64
N ALA A 197 -5.54 -1.63 -5.73
CA ALA A 197 -6.33 -2.87 -5.69
C ALA A 197 -5.50 -4.16 -5.54
N GLY A 198 -4.24 -4.16 -5.98
CA GLY A 198 -3.34 -5.32 -5.96
C GLY A 198 -2.31 -5.29 -4.82
N VAL A 199 -1.20 -6.00 -4.98
CA VAL A 199 -0.05 -5.87 -4.09
C VAL A 199 0.58 -4.50 -4.30
N VAL A 200 0.47 -3.66 -3.27
CA VAL A 200 0.91 -2.26 -3.28
C VAL A 200 2.33 -2.17 -2.74
N LEU A 201 3.30 -1.95 -3.63
CA LEU A 201 4.60 -1.39 -3.23
C LEU A 201 4.47 0.10 -2.92
N ASP A 202 5.51 0.70 -2.34
CA ASP A 202 5.48 2.10 -1.91
C ASP A 202 5.13 3.10 -3.04
N SER A 203 4.49 4.22 -2.67
CA SER A 203 4.04 5.25 -3.59
C SER A 203 4.55 6.64 -3.23
N ASN A 204 4.70 7.49 -4.25
CA ASN A 204 5.16 8.84 -4.09
C ASN A 204 4.40 9.81 -4.99
N LEU A 205 3.48 10.54 -4.38
CA LEU A 205 2.45 11.30 -5.08
C LEU A 205 2.54 12.79 -4.78
N ASP A 206 2.37 13.59 -5.83
CA ASP A 206 2.02 15.00 -5.78
C ASP A 206 0.89 15.21 -6.79
N ILE A 207 -0.34 15.12 -6.29
CA ILE A 207 -1.56 15.07 -7.10
C ILE A 207 -2.67 15.91 -6.48
N THR A 208 -3.66 16.25 -7.32
CA THR A 208 -4.97 16.70 -6.86
C THR A 208 -5.99 15.59 -7.09
N VAL A 209 -6.86 15.36 -6.10
CA VAL A 209 -7.94 14.38 -6.23
C VAL A 209 -9.23 15.10 -6.63
N CYS A 210 -9.85 14.68 -7.74
CA CYS A 210 -11.10 15.26 -8.24
C CYS A 210 -12.26 14.28 -8.09
N PHE A 211 -13.25 14.67 -7.30
CA PHE A 211 -14.51 13.96 -7.16
C PHE A 211 -15.40 14.18 -8.40
N ASN A 212 -16.13 13.15 -8.78
CA ASN A 212 -17.08 13.17 -9.89
C ASN A 212 -18.33 12.38 -9.52
N ASN A 213 -19.32 12.34 -10.42
CA ASN A 213 -20.60 11.66 -10.18
C ASN A 213 -20.47 10.12 -10.03
N GLU A 214 -19.36 9.54 -10.44
CA GLU A 214 -19.06 8.10 -10.34
C GLU A 214 -18.31 7.76 -9.05
N THR A 215 -17.93 8.77 -8.27
CA THR A 215 -17.19 8.56 -7.03
C THR A 215 -18.06 7.85 -6.01
N SER A 216 -17.53 6.75 -5.47
CA SER A 216 -18.17 6.01 -4.38
C SER A 216 -18.46 6.94 -3.18
N PRO A 217 -19.64 6.82 -2.53
CA PRO A 217 -19.98 7.62 -1.36
C PRO A 217 -19.07 7.36 -0.15
N LYS A 218 -18.28 6.27 -0.19
CA LYS A 218 -17.27 5.91 0.83
C LYS A 218 -16.00 6.76 0.74
N TRP A 219 -15.79 7.46 -0.39
CA TRP A 219 -14.75 8.47 -0.52
C TRP A 219 -15.32 9.82 -0.10
N CYS A 220 -14.67 10.44 0.87
CA CYS A 220 -15.14 11.67 1.48
C CYS A 220 -14.06 12.73 1.43
N GLN A 221 -14.45 13.93 1.00
CA GLN A 221 -13.55 15.08 1.01
C GLN A 221 -13.63 15.78 2.37
N LEU A 222 -12.50 15.92 3.03
CA LEU A 222 -12.39 16.77 4.20
C LEU A 222 -12.33 18.24 3.74
N GLY A 223 -13.21 19.08 4.27
CA GLY A 223 -13.15 20.52 4.00
C GLY A 223 -11.91 21.18 4.63
N ASN A 224 -11.70 22.46 4.34
CA ASN A 224 -10.60 23.26 4.93
C ASN A 224 -10.78 23.57 6.44
N THR A 225 -11.60 22.81 7.16
CA THR A 225 -11.99 23.09 8.55
C THR A 225 -11.87 21.85 9.41
N THR A 226 -11.52 22.02 10.68
CA THR A 226 -11.49 20.96 11.72
C THR A 226 -12.88 20.43 12.10
N ASN A 227 -13.94 20.91 11.45
CA ASN A 227 -15.33 20.54 11.70
C ASN A 227 -15.71 19.28 10.91
N LEU A 228 -16.22 18.27 11.61
CA LEU A 228 -16.60 16.96 11.08
C LEU A 228 -18.11 16.83 10.90
N ALA A 229 -18.91 17.83 11.28
CA ALA A 229 -20.37 17.80 11.17
C ALA A 229 -20.87 17.50 9.74
N ASN A 230 -20.14 17.95 8.72
CA ASN A 230 -20.49 17.72 7.31
C ASN A 230 -19.87 16.44 6.71
N LEU A 231 -19.06 15.71 7.47
CA LEU A 231 -18.50 14.44 7.01
C LEU A 231 -19.63 13.38 6.97
N PRO A 232 -19.76 12.58 5.91
CA PRO A 232 -20.64 11.42 5.91
C PRO A 232 -20.25 10.38 6.99
N GLU A 233 -21.20 9.54 7.43
CA GLU A 233 -20.94 8.60 8.53
C GLU A 233 -20.17 7.34 8.09
N GLU A 234 -20.29 6.92 6.83
CA GLU A 234 -19.69 5.69 6.28
C GLU A 234 -18.42 5.97 5.44
N CYS A 235 -17.66 7.00 5.82
CA CYS A 235 -16.42 7.35 5.12
C CYS A 235 -15.33 6.31 5.40
N GLU A 236 -14.89 5.59 4.37
CA GLU A 236 -13.76 4.67 4.44
C GLU A 236 -12.45 5.33 3.98
N VAL A 237 -12.55 6.26 3.02
CA VAL A 237 -11.41 6.98 2.47
C VAL A 237 -11.60 8.48 2.65
N LEU A 238 -10.70 9.11 3.40
CA LEU A 238 -10.65 10.57 3.52
C LEU A 238 -9.66 11.14 2.51
N VAL A 239 -10.06 12.21 1.83
CA VAL A 239 -9.20 13.04 1.00
C VAL A 239 -9.09 14.42 1.64
N GLY A 240 -7.90 14.78 2.12
CA GLY A 240 -7.63 16.04 2.79
C GLY A 240 -6.71 15.91 3.99
N ASP A 241 -6.46 17.04 4.65
CA ASP A 241 -5.55 17.14 5.80
C ASP A 241 -6.34 17.04 7.11
N LEU A 242 -6.22 15.91 7.82
CA LEU A 242 -6.89 15.71 9.11
C LEU A 242 -6.06 16.33 10.23
N VAL A 243 -6.66 17.22 11.02
CA VAL A 243 -5.98 17.96 12.09
C VAL A 243 -6.72 17.81 13.42
N PHE A 244 -6.03 17.28 14.42
CA PHE A 244 -6.49 17.21 15.80
C PHE A 244 -5.78 18.28 16.62
N ASP A 245 -6.44 19.42 16.79
CA ASP A 245 -5.96 20.54 17.60
C ASP A 245 -6.93 20.91 18.74
N GLU A 246 -6.67 22.03 19.41
CA GLU A 246 -7.52 22.53 20.50
C GLU A 246 -8.98 22.81 20.09
N LYS A 247 -9.25 22.96 18.78
CA LYS A 247 -10.53 23.26 18.13
C LYS A 247 -11.12 22.04 17.40
N PHE A 248 -10.55 20.86 17.61
CA PHE A 248 -11.04 19.65 16.99
C PHE A 248 -12.50 19.37 17.40
N ASP A 249 -13.30 18.92 16.43
CA ASP A 249 -14.72 18.63 16.60
C ASP A 249 -14.94 17.24 17.21
N PHE A 250 -14.76 17.17 18.54
CA PHE A 250 -14.95 15.93 19.30
C PHE A 250 -16.38 15.40 19.22
N ASP A 251 -17.38 16.27 19.17
CA ASP A 251 -18.80 15.89 19.12
C ASP A 251 -19.12 15.05 17.88
N ASN A 252 -18.47 15.34 16.75
CA ASN A 252 -18.67 14.62 15.48
C ASN A 252 -17.53 13.64 15.14
N SER A 253 -16.60 13.39 16.05
CA SER A 253 -15.44 12.50 15.83
C SER A 253 -15.82 11.05 15.57
N TYR A 254 -17.03 10.62 15.96
CA TYR A 254 -17.56 9.27 15.67
C TYR A 254 -17.60 8.95 14.17
N LYS A 255 -17.66 9.97 13.30
CA LYS A 255 -17.66 9.83 11.83
C LYS A 255 -16.32 9.37 11.26
N LEU A 256 -15.27 9.39 12.08
CA LEU A 256 -13.95 8.85 11.73
C LEU A 256 -13.85 7.34 11.96
N PHE A 257 -14.88 6.71 12.53
CA PHE A 257 -14.84 5.30 12.93
C PHE A 257 -14.49 4.37 11.76
N TYR A 258 -15.08 4.55 10.59
CA TYR A 258 -14.88 3.70 9.42
C TYR A 258 -13.68 4.09 8.56
N VAL A 259 -12.96 5.16 8.90
CA VAL A 259 -11.87 5.66 8.07
C VAL A 259 -10.70 4.68 8.11
N GLU A 260 -10.39 4.11 6.95
CA GLU A 260 -9.27 3.18 6.74
C GLU A 260 -8.07 3.87 6.11
N TYR A 261 -8.31 4.83 5.22
CA TYR A 261 -7.27 5.49 4.45
C TYR A 261 -7.42 7.01 4.48
N ILE A 262 -6.29 7.69 4.66
CA ILE A 262 -6.20 9.15 4.50
C ILE A 262 -5.29 9.45 3.31
N PHE A 263 -5.84 10.04 2.25
CA PHE A 263 -5.09 10.67 1.17
C PHE A 263 -4.88 12.15 1.48
N GLY A 264 -3.73 12.46 2.07
CA GLY A 264 -3.41 13.79 2.59
C GLY A 264 -2.39 13.70 3.72
N SER A 265 -2.54 14.59 4.70
CA SER A 265 -1.72 14.58 5.92
C SER A 265 -2.56 14.37 7.17
N PHE A 266 -1.90 13.93 8.24
CA PHE A 266 -2.49 13.76 9.56
C PHE A 266 -1.65 14.49 10.62
N THR A 267 -2.27 15.45 11.29
CA THR A 267 -1.59 16.32 12.28
C THR A 267 -2.27 16.25 13.62
N ILE A 268 -1.49 16.18 14.70
CA ILE A 268 -1.98 16.30 16.08
C ILE A 268 -1.12 17.33 16.80
N THR A 269 -1.75 18.40 17.32
CA THR A 269 -1.00 19.45 18.00
C THR A 269 -1.78 20.17 19.07
N ASN A 270 -1.12 20.52 20.18
CA ASN A 270 -1.73 21.22 21.32
C ASN A 270 -3.07 20.58 21.75
N SER A 271 -3.16 19.26 21.61
CA SER A 271 -4.38 18.51 21.82
C SER A 271 -4.46 17.97 23.25
N SER A 272 -5.68 17.79 23.75
CA SER A 272 -5.98 17.10 25.00
C SER A 272 -6.11 15.58 24.84
N LEU A 273 -5.79 15.06 23.65
CA LEU A 273 -5.83 13.63 23.34
C LEU A 273 -4.76 12.87 24.13
N ARG A 274 -5.16 11.69 24.62
CA ARG A 274 -4.27 10.72 25.25
C ARG A 274 -3.95 9.55 24.32
N THR A 275 -4.90 9.19 23.46
CA THR A 275 -4.81 8.14 22.43
C THR A 275 -5.53 8.55 21.13
N LEU A 276 -5.41 7.74 20.07
CA LEU A 276 -6.13 7.93 18.80
C LEU A 276 -7.28 6.94 18.59
N ASN A 277 -7.94 6.53 19.67
CA ASN A 277 -9.01 5.54 19.59
C ASN A 277 -10.10 5.90 18.58
N MET A 278 -10.37 7.19 18.33
CA MET A 278 -11.34 7.69 17.34
C MET A 278 -11.07 7.30 15.87
N LEU A 279 -9.90 6.76 15.58
CA LEU A 279 -9.51 6.21 14.27
C LEU A 279 -9.20 4.70 14.39
N PRO A 280 -10.16 3.88 14.85
CA PRO A 280 -9.88 2.49 15.20
C PRO A 280 -9.55 1.62 13.99
N ASN A 281 -10.05 1.99 12.81
CA ASN A 281 -9.87 1.27 11.56
C ASN A 281 -8.81 1.89 10.65
N LEU A 282 -8.07 2.92 11.08
CA LEU A 282 -7.08 3.56 10.22
C LEU A 282 -5.94 2.60 9.90
N ILE A 283 -5.82 2.27 8.61
CA ILE A 283 -4.81 1.37 8.06
C ILE A 283 -3.61 2.16 7.56
N LYS A 284 -3.83 3.25 6.81
CA LYS A 284 -2.73 3.95 6.12
C LYS A 284 -2.95 5.44 5.92
N VAL A 285 -1.86 6.19 6.02
CA VAL A 285 -1.79 7.58 5.54
C VAL A 285 -0.98 7.61 4.25
N ARG A 286 -1.52 8.19 3.18
CA ARG A 286 -0.87 8.35 1.87
C ARG A 286 -0.71 9.83 1.58
N SER A 287 0.53 10.31 1.57
CA SER A 287 0.81 11.69 1.20
C SER A 287 0.56 11.91 -0.29
N ILE A 288 -0.16 12.98 -0.60
CA ILE A 288 -0.47 13.40 -1.97
C ILE A 288 0.05 14.79 -2.31
N ARG A 289 0.86 15.40 -1.42
CA ARG A 289 1.44 16.74 -1.58
C ARG A 289 2.84 16.79 -0.98
N ASP A 290 3.79 17.39 -1.70
CA ASP A 290 5.20 17.50 -1.26
C ASP A 290 5.44 18.58 -0.19
N ASN A 291 4.52 19.54 -0.04
CA ASN A 291 4.67 20.65 0.92
C ASN A 291 4.03 20.38 2.29
N LYS A 292 3.65 19.12 2.56
CA LYS A 292 3.02 18.72 3.81
C LYS A 292 3.77 17.56 4.44
N ILE A 293 3.96 17.65 5.75
CA ILE A 293 4.46 16.53 6.54
C ILE A 293 3.33 15.49 6.60
N PRO A 294 3.58 14.23 6.21
CA PRO A 294 2.54 13.20 6.10
C PRO A 294 1.88 12.92 7.45
N ILE A 295 2.68 12.72 8.50
CA ILE A 295 2.24 12.58 9.89
C ILE A 295 3.05 13.56 10.73
N HIS A 296 2.36 14.50 11.37
CA HIS A 296 2.97 15.55 12.18
C HIS A 296 2.35 15.60 13.58
N ILE A 297 3.07 15.10 14.58
CA ILE A 297 2.56 14.97 15.95
C ILE A 297 3.46 15.77 16.87
N PHE A 298 2.97 16.91 17.36
CA PHE A 298 3.83 17.81 18.14
C PHE A 298 3.12 18.59 19.22
N ASN A 299 3.82 18.83 20.33
CA ASN A 299 3.34 19.59 21.49
C ASN A 299 2.07 19.01 22.14
N ASN A 300 2.00 17.69 22.31
CA ASN A 300 0.91 17.03 23.01
C ASN A 300 1.42 16.46 24.34
N SER A 301 1.08 17.10 25.45
CA SER A 301 1.59 16.75 26.78
C SER A 301 1.00 15.44 27.32
N GLY A 302 -0.27 15.16 27.01
CA GLY A 302 -1.00 13.98 27.50
C GLY A 302 -1.03 12.78 26.55
N LEU A 303 -0.57 12.95 25.30
CA LEU A 303 -0.59 11.89 24.29
C LEU A 303 0.47 10.84 24.64
N TYR A 304 0.06 9.63 24.97
CA TYR A 304 0.97 8.56 25.38
C TYR A 304 1.01 7.39 24.38
N GLU A 305 0.05 7.33 23.47
CA GLU A 305 -0.08 6.30 22.44
C GLU A 305 -0.72 6.91 21.18
N ILE A 306 -0.25 6.49 20.02
CA ILE A 306 -0.79 6.95 18.73
C ILE A 306 -1.53 5.82 18.01
N PHE A 307 -0.84 4.76 17.64
CA PHE A 307 -1.41 3.67 16.86
C PHE A 307 -1.46 2.40 17.69
N VAL A 308 -2.64 1.78 17.73
CA VAL A 308 -2.78 0.44 18.31
C VAL A 308 -2.08 -0.56 17.41
N MET A 309 -1.27 -1.43 18.02
CA MET A 309 -0.50 -2.45 17.33
C MET A 309 -1.40 -3.31 16.42
N PHE A 310 -0.94 -3.55 15.18
CA PHE A 310 -1.58 -4.33 14.10
C PHE A 310 -2.71 -3.68 13.28
N ASN A 311 -3.29 -2.56 13.71
CA ASN A 311 -4.30 -1.88 12.88
C ASN A 311 -3.66 -0.95 11.85
N PHE A 312 -2.80 -0.04 12.31
CA PHE A 312 -2.10 0.88 11.42
C PHE A 312 -0.90 0.20 10.75
N GLN A 313 -0.93 0.14 9.43
CA GLN A 313 0.09 -0.52 8.60
C GLN A 313 1.14 0.44 8.05
N GLY A 314 1.01 1.75 8.33
CA GLY A 314 2.06 2.72 8.10
C GLY A 314 1.70 3.84 7.14
N VAL A 315 2.73 4.41 6.52
CA VAL A 315 2.64 5.62 5.70
C VAL A 315 3.27 5.41 4.33
N GLU A 316 2.62 5.89 3.27
CA GLU A 316 3.21 5.97 1.93
C GLU A 316 3.51 7.43 1.60
N THR A 317 4.80 7.75 1.47
CA THR A 317 5.25 9.15 1.44
C THR A 317 6.67 9.27 0.89
N GLY A 318 6.89 10.32 0.11
CA GLY A 318 8.23 10.80 -0.25
C GLY A 318 8.90 11.66 0.82
N GLU A 319 8.16 12.11 1.83
CA GLU A 319 8.62 13.00 2.91
C GLU A 319 8.64 12.31 4.27
N SER A 320 9.50 12.78 5.19
CA SER A 320 9.62 12.23 6.55
C SER A 320 8.42 12.60 7.42
N CYS A 321 7.92 11.65 8.20
CA CYS A 321 7.07 11.93 9.37
C CYS A 321 7.85 12.72 10.42
N VAL A 322 7.17 13.55 11.22
CA VAL A 322 7.77 14.34 12.29
C VAL A 322 6.97 14.19 13.58
N ILE A 323 7.62 13.71 14.64
CA ILE A 323 7.01 13.49 15.94
C ILE A 323 7.90 14.10 17.02
N GLU A 324 7.49 15.22 17.59
CA GLU A 324 8.36 15.95 18.52
C GLU A 324 7.63 16.62 19.68
N ASN A 325 8.32 16.78 20.81
CA ASN A 325 7.81 17.50 21.98
C ASN A 325 6.51 16.88 22.55
N ASN A 326 6.43 15.56 22.59
CA ASN A 326 5.32 14.82 23.22
C ASN A 326 5.86 14.07 24.47
N PRO A 327 5.93 14.71 25.64
CA PRO A 327 6.66 14.21 26.81
C PRO A 327 6.12 12.90 27.40
N SER A 328 4.92 12.46 27.00
CA SER A 328 4.30 11.21 27.44
C SER A 328 4.32 10.11 26.36
N LEU A 329 4.66 10.45 25.11
CA LEU A 329 4.59 9.53 23.98
C LEU A 329 5.87 8.70 23.85
N ALA A 330 5.74 7.38 23.93
CA ALA A 330 6.86 6.49 23.66
C ALA A 330 6.82 5.98 22.22
N MET A 331 7.91 6.19 21.48
CA MET A 331 8.11 5.68 20.13
C MET A 331 8.87 4.36 20.18
N ASP A 332 8.15 3.23 20.23
CA ASP A 332 8.78 1.92 20.20
C ASP A 332 9.29 1.52 18.79
N ILE A 333 10.05 0.43 18.71
CA ILE A 333 10.65 -0.02 17.46
C ILE A 333 9.60 -0.31 16.36
N TYR A 334 8.41 -0.79 16.75
CA TYR A 334 7.35 -1.09 15.79
C TYR A 334 6.73 0.20 15.24
N THR A 335 6.41 1.14 16.11
CA THR A 335 5.88 2.47 15.77
C THR A 335 6.84 3.23 14.86
N CYS A 336 8.13 3.19 15.17
CA CYS A 336 9.17 3.76 14.31
C CYS A 336 9.21 3.08 12.93
N SER A 337 9.08 1.75 12.88
CA SER A 337 9.12 0.99 11.63
C SER A 337 7.92 1.29 10.73
N ILE A 338 6.71 1.40 11.27
CA ILE A 338 5.51 1.70 10.47
C ILE A 338 5.45 3.17 10.01
N LEU A 339 6.13 4.07 10.71
CA LEU A 339 6.24 5.48 10.33
C LEU A 339 7.33 5.75 9.29
N LYS A 340 8.14 4.74 8.96
CA LYS A 340 9.15 4.80 7.91
C LYS A 340 8.48 4.71 6.54
N GLY A 341 8.46 5.83 5.82
CA GLY A 341 8.19 5.87 4.38
C GLY A 341 9.49 5.70 3.59
N ARG A 342 9.68 6.49 2.53
CA ARG A 342 10.97 6.55 1.81
C ARG A 342 12.10 7.20 2.61
N LYS A 343 11.74 7.96 3.64
CA LYS A 343 12.66 8.63 4.55
C LYS A 343 12.32 8.20 5.98
N GLU A 344 13.34 8.13 6.82
CA GLU A 344 13.17 7.86 8.26
C GLU A 344 12.30 8.93 8.92
N ALA A 345 11.56 8.53 9.94
CA ALA A 345 10.81 9.45 10.78
C ALA A 345 11.77 10.30 11.63
N LYS A 346 11.44 11.58 11.79
CA LYS A 346 12.18 12.50 12.67
C LYS A 346 11.51 12.54 14.03
N THR A 347 12.23 12.12 15.06
CA THR A 347 11.73 12.11 16.44
C THR A 347 12.62 12.90 17.38
N GLY A 348 12.04 13.69 18.28
CA GLY A 348 12.80 14.41 19.31
C GLY A 348 11.95 14.90 20.48
N ASN A 349 12.53 14.99 21.68
CA ASN A 349 11.84 15.48 22.88
C ASN A 349 10.51 14.75 23.20
N ASN A 350 10.38 13.48 22.81
CA ASN A 350 9.30 12.61 23.26
C ASN A 350 9.72 11.83 24.52
N PHE A 351 8.80 11.09 25.16
CA PHE A 351 9.17 10.19 26.27
C PHE A 351 10.24 9.19 25.84
N GLN A 352 10.08 8.62 24.64
CA GLN A 352 11.05 7.78 23.95
C GLN A 352 11.03 8.12 22.46
N ASN A 353 12.20 8.22 21.83
CA ASN A 353 12.37 8.51 20.42
C ASN A 353 12.85 7.28 19.65
N CYS A 354 12.73 7.33 18.33
CA CYS A 354 13.23 6.27 17.47
C CYS A 354 14.76 6.18 17.58
N GLY A 355 15.26 4.98 17.89
CA GLY A 355 16.69 4.72 18.10
C GLY A 355 17.19 4.91 19.54
N ASP A 356 16.34 5.31 20.48
CA ASP A 356 16.69 5.35 21.91
C ASP A 356 16.82 3.92 22.48
N ASP A 357 17.80 3.71 23.35
CA ASP A 357 18.07 2.40 23.96
C ASP A 357 16.99 2.05 25.01
N THR A 358 16.34 0.90 24.84
CA THR A 358 15.09 0.52 25.55
C THR A 358 15.23 0.24 27.05
N THR A 359 16.45 0.28 27.59
CA THR A 359 16.79 -0.30 28.89
C THR A 359 16.54 0.61 30.11
N THR A 360 16.06 1.85 29.94
CA THR A 360 16.10 2.83 31.04
C THR A 360 14.85 3.69 31.29
N LEU A 361 13.77 3.56 30.51
CA LEU A 361 12.62 4.48 30.59
C LEU A 361 11.39 3.82 31.23
N VAL A 362 11.15 4.11 32.51
CA VAL A 362 9.91 3.72 33.22
C VAL A 362 8.84 4.76 32.97
N ARG A 363 7.74 4.40 32.28
CA ARG A 363 6.58 5.29 32.14
C ARG A 363 6.00 5.55 33.53
N LYS A 364 5.79 6.83 33.86
CA LYS A 364 4.82 7.15 34.93
C LYS A 364 3.44 6.81 34.39
N TYR A 365 2.86 5.73 34.88
CA TYR A 365 1.47 5.38 34.60
C TYR A 365 0.57 6.54 35.06
N ASP A 366 -0.22 7.07 34.14
CA ASP A 366 -1.33 7.94 34.47
C ASP A 366 -2.55 7.05 34.75
N SER A 367 -2.98 6.99 36.00
CA SER A 367 -4.09 6.17 36.48
C SER A 367 -5.46 6.80 36.25
N THR A 368 -5.56 7.87 35.45
CA THR A 368 -6.85 8.46 35.12
C THR A 368 -7.67 7.54 34.19
N PRO A 369 -8.93 7.22 34.56
CA PRO A 369 -9.73 6.19 33.89
C PRO A 369 -10.27 6.57 32.51
N LEU A 370 -9.91 7.74 31.96
CA LEU A 370 -10.55 8.31 30.77
C LEU A 370 -9.50 8.72 29.71
N ASN A 371 -9.68 8.20 28.49
CA ASN A 371 -8.79 8.39 27.33
C ASN A 371 -8.87 9.80 26.70
N ILE A 372 -9.71 10.68 27.26
CA ILE A 372 -9.87 12.08 26.90
C ILE A 372 -9.87 12.85 28.23
N ASP A 373 -9.25 14.02 28.28
CA ASP A 373 -9.50 14.95 29.38
C ASP A 373 -11.00 15.22 29.47
N VAL A 374 -11.63 14.65 30.51
CA VAL A 374 -13.10 14.52 30.74
C VAL A 374 -13.87 15.82 30.59
N TYR A 375 -13.16 16.96 30.56
CA TYR A 375 -13.70 18.30 30.40
C TYR A 375 -14.12 18.68 28.97
N LYS A 376 -13.71 17.94 27.92
CA LYS A 376 -14.05 18.30 26.51
C LYS A 376 -14.98 17.33 25.76
N GLY A 377 -15.54 16.34 26.45
CA GLY A 377 -16.64 15.51 25.95
C GLY A 377 -16.21 14.18 25.33
N VAL A 378 -17.04 13.16 25.56
CA VAL A 378 -16.94 11.84 24.93
C VAL A 378 -17.97 11.81 23.80
N PRO A 379 -17.66 11.24 22.60
CA PRO A 379 -18.62 11.21 21.51
C PRO A 379 -19.91 10.50 21.93
N LYS A 380 -21.06 11.11 21.63
CA LYS A 380 -22.38 10.50 21.84
C LYS A 380 -22.68 9.56 20.68
N PHE A 381 -22.41 8.26 20.85
CA PHE A 381 -22.92 7.25 19.93
C PHE A 381 -24.42 7.03 20.20
N LEU A 382 -25.28 7.27 19.21
CA LEU A 382 -26.73 7.11 19.34
C LEU A 382 -27.21 5.64 19.21
N GLU A 383 -26.34 4.72 18.80
CA GLU A 383 -26.70 3.31 18.56
C GLU A 383 -25.83 2.32 19.35
N VAL A 384 -25.75 2.48 20.67
CA VAL A 384 -25.35 1.36 21.53
C VAL A 384 -26.63 0.69 22.03
N SER A 385 -26.85 -0.57 21.64
CA SER A 385 -28.03 -1.34 22.04
C SER A 385 -28.18 -1.38 23.56
N HIS A 386 -29.32 -0.91 24.05
CA HIS A 386 -29.71 -0.98 25.45
C HIS A 386 -30.05 -2.43 25.82
N ALA A 387 -29.09 -3.16 26.38
CA ALA A 387 -29.45 -4.32 27.20
C ALA A 387 -30.02 -3.77 28.51
N ILE A 388 -31.33 -3.90 28.68
CA ILE A 388 -32.01 -3.61 29.95
C ILE A 388 -31.74 -4.82 30.85
N ASP A 389 -30.60 -4.81 31.54
CA ASP A 389 -30.39 -5.65 32.71
C ASP A 389 -30.30 -4.74 33.95
N ASP A 390 -31.36 -4.82 34.76
CA ASP A 390 -31.55 -4.26 36.10
C ASP A 390 -31.77 -2.73 36.25
N PRO A 391 -32.83 -2.28 36.95
CA PRO A 391 -33.10 -0.87 37.19
C PRO A 391 -32.21 -0.36 38.34
N GLY A 392 -30.94 -0.07 38.04
CA GLY A 392 -30.03 0.48 39.06
C GLY A 392 -28.63 0.87 38.59
N THR A 393 -28.13 0.31 37.48
CA THR A 393 -26.76 0.57 37.00
C THR A 393 -26.76 0.77 35.50
N VAL A 394 -26.92 2.03 35.07
CA VAL A 394 -26.69 2.42 33.67
C VAL A 394 -25.18 2.58 33.48
N THR A 395 -24.46 1.50 33.23
CA THR A 395 -23.10 1.60 32.67
C THR A 395 -23.25 1.95 31.19
N LEU A 396 -22.94 3.21 30.87
CA LEU A 396 -22.79 3.69 29.50
C LEU A 396 -21.64 2.90 28.84
N ASN A 397 -21.95 1.90 28.03
CA ASN A 397 -20.94 1.23 27.21
C ASN A 397 -20.63 2.11 26.01
N ASN A 398 -19.92 3.22 26.23
CA ASN A 398 -19.31 3.91 25.11
C ASN A 398 -18.15 3.04 24.59
N PRO A 399 -18.04 2.73 23.30
CA PRO A 399 -16.84 2.07 22.75
C PRO A 399 -15.53 2.85 23.04
N TRP A 400 -15.63 4.13 23.43
CA TRP A 400 -14.51 4.96 23.89
C TRP A 400 -14.11 4.75 25.37
N ASP A 401 -14.96 4.09 26.18
CA ASP A 401 -14.78 3.86 27.63
C ASP A 401 -14.07 2.52 27.90
N ARG A 402 -12.99 2.20 27.18
CA ARG A 402 -12.15 1.06 27.57
C ARG A 402 -11.34 1.41 28.81
N ASN A 403 -11.95 1.13 29.96
CA ASN A 403 -11.29 0.94 31.23
C ASN A 403 -10.40 -0.31 31.10
N PHE A 404 -9.09 -0.15 30.89
CA PHE A 404 -8.17 -1.23 31.24
C PHE A 404 -8.23 -1.35 32.76
N THR A 405 -9.08 -2.23 33.29
CA THR A 405 -8.93 -2.68 34.67
C THR A 405 -7.54 -3.27 34.77
N SER A 406 -6.70 -2.58 35.52
CA SER A 406 -5.47 -3.08 36.11
C SER A 406 -5.60 -4.57 36.44
N ILE A 407 -4.78 -5.40 35.82
CA ILE A 407 -4.28 -6.57 36.52
C ILE A 407 -3.39 -5.97 37.60
N GLU A 408 -3.96 -5.84 38.79
CA GLU A 408 -3.23 -5.49 39.99
C GLU A 408 -2.08 -6.47 40.15
N ASP A 409 -0.95 -5.93 40.58
CA ASP A 409 0.20 -6.67 41.07
C ASP A 409 -0.24 -7.76 42.05
N SER A 410 -0.08 -9.02 41.62
CA SER A 410 0.21 -10.13 42.52
C SER A 410 1.03 -11.13 41.73
N ASP A 411 2.35 -11.01 41.84
CA ASP A 411 3.13 -12.02 42.56
C ASP A 411 4.62 -11.60 42.48
N GLU A 412 5.06 -10.93 43.55
CA GLU A 412 6.45 -10.98 43.98
C GLU A 412 6.75 -12.44 44.37
N ASP A 413 7.15 -13.28 43.40
CA ASP A 413 7.69 -14.60 43.71
C ASP A 413 9.17 -14.67 43.34
N GLU A 414 9.94 -14.58 44.41
CA GLU A 414 11.30 -15.06 44.65
C GLU A 414 11.67 -16.27 43.77
N TYR A 415 12.70 -16.12 42.94
CA TYR A 415 13.28 -17.22 42.16
C TYR A 415 14.03 -18.18 43.10
N ASP A 416 13.38 -19.26 43.50
CA ASP A 416 14.04 -20.51 43.91
C ASP A 416 13.87 -21.55 42.78
N GLU A 417 15.00 -21.99 42.21
CA GLU A 417 15.03 -23.15 41.29
C GLU A 417 14.51 -24.41 42.00
N PRO A 418 13.76 -25.26 41.28
CA PRO A 418 14.27 -26.63 41.18
C PRO A 418 14.09 -27.31 39.82
N GLU A 419 15.06 -28.18 39.56
CA GLU A 419 15.13 -29.19 38.50
C GLU A 419 13.85 -30.05 38.38
N GLY A 420 13.49 -30.46 37.17
CA GLY A 420 12.59 -31.60 36.96
C GLY A 420 11.79 -31.60 35.67
N SER A 421 12.18 -32.48 34.74
CA SER A 421 11.55 -32.77 33.45
C SER A 421 10.02 -32.93 33.45
N THR A 422 9.33 -32.55 32.37
CA THR A 422 8.85 -33.49 31.33
C THR A 422 8.12 -32.78 30.18
N SER A 423 8.21 -33.42 29.01
CA SER A 423 7.83 -33.05 27.65
C SER A 423 6.33 -32.90 27.38
N TYR A 424 5.94 -32.03 26.42
CA TYR A 424 5.08 -32.29 25.22
C TYR A 424 4.98 -30.99 24.35
N PRO A 425 4.60 -31.05 23.05
CA PRO A 425 5.46 -30.68 21.92
C PRO A 425 5.32 -29.23 21.40
N PRO A 426 6.36 -28.69 20.71
CA PRO A 426 6.31 -27.38 20.08
C PRO A 426 5.88 -27.52 18.62
N ASN A 427 4.62 -27.24 18.30
CA ASN A 427 4.20 -27.01 16.92
C ASN A 427 2.87 -26.26 16.99
N PHE A 428 2.90 -24.94 16.79
CA PHE A 428 1.92 -24.19 15.98
C PHE A 428 2.11 -22.66 16.01
N ILE A 429 3.05 -22.09 16.78
CA ILE A 429 3.13 -20.62 16.92
C ILE A 429 4.44 -20.01 16.38
N TYR A 430 5.48 -20.81 16.13
CA TYR A 430 6.78 -20.27 15.71
C TYR A 430 6.96 -19.98 14.21
N LEU A 431 6.00 -20.34 13.35
CA LEU A 431 6.19 -20.16 11.90
C LEU A 431 5.98 -18.70 11.42
N ASN A 432 5.22 -17.88 12.15
CA ASN A 432 4.98 -16.47 11.78
C ASN A 432 6.07 -15.51 12.26
N ILE A 433 6.82 -15.86 13.31
CA ILE A 433 7.85 -14.99 13.88
C ILE A 433 9.10 -14.94 12.98
N ALA A 434 9.46 -16.06 12.36
CA ALA A 434 10.62 -16.12 11.46
C ALA A 434 10.39 -15.41 10.12
N VAL A 435 9.16 -15.42 9.58
CA VAL A 435 8.88 -14.81 8.27
C VAL A 435 8.83 -13.29 8.35
N VAL A 436 8.33 -12.71 9.45
CA VAL A 436 8.32 -11.25 9.64
C VAL A 436 9.74 -10.72 9.89
N LEU A 437 10.57 -11.43 10.67
CA LEU A 437 11.97 -11.02 10.91
C LEU A 437 12.86 -11.15 9.66
N LEU A 438 12.60 -12.13 8.78
CA LEU A 438 13.33 -12.27 7.50
C LEU A 438 12.99 -11.17 6.48
N ILE A 439 11.78 -10.59 6.53
CA ILE A 439 11.41 -9.49 5.64
C ILE A 439 12.16 -8.18 6.01
N PHE A 440 12.52 -7.98 7.27
CA PHE A 440 13.27 -6.80 7.70
C PHE A 440 14.80 -6.93 7.55
N LEU A 441 15.36 -8.14 7.61
CA LEU A 441 16.81 -8.36 7.48
C LEU A 441 17.31 -8.47 6.03
N ILE A 442 16.43 -8.47 5.03
CA ILE A 442 16.81 -8.46 3.61
C ILE A 442 17.01 -7.03 3.07
N PHE A 443 16.77 -6.00 3.89
CA PHE A 443 17.04 -4.60 3.57
C PHE A 443 18.17 -4.03 4.45
N GLU A 444 19.38 -4.53 4.23
CA GLU A 444 20.64 -3.80 4.48
C GLU A 444 21.39 -3.57 3.17
#